data_AF-A0A938GEU1-F1
#
_entry.id   AF-A0A938GEU1-F1
#
_cell.length_a   1.000
_cell.length_b   1.000
_cell.length_c   1.000
_cell.angle_alpha   90.00
_cell.angle_beta   90.00
_cell.angle_gamma   90.00
#
_symmetry.space_group_name_H-M   'P 1'
#
loop_
_entity.id
_entity.type
_entity.pdbx_description
1 polymer ?
#
loop_
_entity_poly.entity_id
_entity_poly.type
_entity_poly.pdbx_seq_one_letter_code
_entity_poly.pdbx_strand_id
1 'polypeptide(L)'
;MRLARVEIPARPRAPLPVSVGGTYLITGGLGGIGLKVARWLVENGARKLLLLGRSPLLGSKESAAYTAANAFLDGLAGALRQTGISAVSINWGSWDKTGMAERESRGERLSAQGVFPMKPESALEALEFALSQERPQIAMMSVDWPKYFEANVRASATPFLAHVAPRKSKQSGSVSSEELRNGSGESAPRKRGGRGEEAVEAKLKQIVSEVLKTSPDRLDTGRRLSAMGLDSIMAVQIRHEMELHFSISISVQEIAQSTISELAQRVSKQ
;
A
#
# COMPACT_ATOMS: atom_id res chain seq x y z
N MET A 1 32.02 14.16 6.95
CA MET A 1 31.03 14.65 7.93
C MET A 1 31.50 14.19 9.31
N ARG A 2 31.79 15.10 10.26
CA ARG A 2 32.24 14.72 11.62
C ARG A 2 31.17 15.14 12.63
N LEU A 3 30.87 14.25 13.56
CA LEU A 3 29.97 14.50 14.67
C LEU A 3 30.74 15.21 15.80
N ALA A 4 30.08 16.16 16.47
CA ALA A 4 30.59 16.85 17.64
C ALA A 4 29.69 16.60 18.84
N ARG A 5 30.30 16.48 20.02
CA ARG A 5 29.59 16.34 21.29
C ARG A 5 29.11 17.71 21.75
N VAL A 6 27.81 17.85 21.99
CA VAL A 6 27.20 19.06 22.55
C VAL A 6 26.69 18.72 23.95
N GLU A 7 27.06 19.52 24.94
CA GLU A 7 26.45 19.45 26.27
C GLU A 7 25.08 20.11 26.23
N ILE A 8 24.06 19.38 26.66
CA ILE A 8 22.69 19.89 26.73
C ILE A 8 22.59 20.74 28.00
N PRO A 9 22.33 22.07 27.90
CA PRO A 9 22.20 22.91 29.08
C PRO A 9 21.01 22.47 29.94
N ALA A 10 21.15 22.60 31.27
CA ALA A 10 20.10 22.27 32.22
C ALA A 10 18.92 23.26 32.11
N ARG A 11 17.95 22.93 31.23
CA ARG A 11 16.73 23.68 30.88
C ARG A 11 16.96 25.11 30.35
N PRO A 12 16.46 25.45 29.14
CA PRO A 12 16.35 26.86 28.75
C PRO A 12 15.33 27.57 29.67
N ARG A 13 15.69 28.76 30.17
CA ARG A 13 14.84 29.64 30.99
C ARG A 13 13.84 30.49 30.18
N ALA A 14 13.90 30.45 28.85
CA ALA A 14 12.99 31.19 27.99
C ALA A 14 11.62 30.51 27.91
N PRO A 15 10.51 31.26 27.76
CA PRO A 15 9.20 30.66 27.47
C PRO A 15 9.33 29.79 26.22
N LEU A 16 8.79 28.57 26.32
CA LEU A 16 8.80 27.63 25.20
C LEU A 16 8.09 28.26 24.00
N PRO A 17 8.59 28.09 22.76
CA PRO A 17 8.09 28.77 21.57
C PRO A 17 6.78 28.16 21.04
N VAL A 18 5.89 27.71 21.93
CA VAL A 18 4.59 27.15 21.55
C VAL A 18 3.58 28.28 21.54
N SER A 19 3.43 28.92 20.38
CA SER A 19 2.34 29.86 20.10
C SER A 19 0.97 29.16 20.13
N VAL A 20 0.04 29.73 20.89
CA VAL A 20 -1.37 29.31 20.95
C VAL A 20 -2.07 29.44 19.58
N GLY A 21 -1.63 30.37 18.73
CA GLY A 21 -2.14 30.57 17.38
C GLY A 21 -1.45 29.72 16.30
N GLY A 22 -0.31 29.11 16.63
CA GLY A 22 0.53 28.36 15.69
C GLY A 22 -0.05 27.00 15.28
N THR A 23 0.23 26.58 14.06
CA THR A 23 -0.08 25.23 13.55
C THR A 23 1.19 24.39 13.58
N TYR A 24 1.13 23.24 14.23
CA TYR A 24 2.29 22.35 14.38
C TYR A 24 2.15 21.11 13.53
N LEU A 25 3.12 20.89 12.66
CA LEU A 25 3.20 19.73 11.80
C LEU A 25 3.95 18.58 12.50
N ILE A 26 3.33 17.41 12.55
CA ILE A 26 3.94 16.20 13.10
C ILE A 26 4.06 15.15 11.97
N THR A 27 5.28 14.99 11.47
CA THR A 27 5.64 13.90 10.55
C THR A 27 6.02 12.66 11.34
N GLY A 28 5.45 11.49 11.00
CA GLY A 28 5.75 10.25 11.74
C GLY A 28 5.14 10.23 13.15
N GLY A 29 3.97 10.87 13.33
CA GLY A 29 3.22 10.96 14.60
C GLY A 29 2.85 9.62 15.24
N LEU A 30 3.15 8.51 14.56
CA LEU A 30 2.83 7.13 14.93
C LEU A 30 3.91 6.42 15.73
N GLY A 31 5.13 6.97 15.77
CA GLY A 31 6.16 6.48 16.68
C GLY A 31 5.86 6.89 18.12
N GLY A 32 6.39 6.15 19.10
CA GLY A 32 6.26 6.51 20.53
C GLY A 32 6.75 7.93 20.84
N ILE A 33 7.66 8.48 20.02
CA ILE A 33 8.14 9.86 20.10
C ILE A 33 7.10 10.85 19.57
N GLY A 34 6.50 10.60 18.40
CA GLY A 34 5.52 11.50 17.78
C GLY A 34 4.30 11.76 18.66
N LEU A 35 3.82 10.71 19.35
CA LEU A 35 2.74 10.82 20.32
C LEU A 35 3.11 11.61 21.57
N LYS A 36 4.33 11.43 22.08
CA LYS A 36 4.83 12.21 23.23
C LYS A 36 5.00 13.68 22.84
N VAL A 37 5.46 13.96 21.63
CA VAL A 37 5.58 15.33 21.08
C VAL A 37 4.21 15.97 20.90
N ALA A 38 3.22 15.25 20.35
CA ALA A 38 1.86 15.77 20.19
C ALA A 38 1.24 16.17 21.54
N ARG A 39 1.33 15.30 22.55
CA ARG A 39 0.86 15.61 23.91
C ARG A 39 1.60 16.79 24.52
N TRP A 40 2.92 16.79 24.44
CA TRP A 40 3.74 17.89 24.96
C TRP A 40 3.37 19.23 24.31
N LEU A 41 3.15 19.28 22.99
CA LEU A 41 2.71 20.49 22.29
C LEU A 41 1.36 20.99 22.84
N VAL A 42 0.40 20.09 23.04
CA VAL A 42 -0.93 20.42 23.56
C VAL A 42 -0.86 20.94 25.00
N GLU A 43 -0.11 20.25 25.87
CA GLU A 43 0.16 20.63 27.26
C GLU A 43 0.83 22.01 27.35
N ASN A 44 1.65 22.37 26.35
CA ASN A 44 2.35 23.65 26.27
C ASN A 44 1.59 24.71 25.45
N GLY A 45 0.31 24.51 25.16
CA GLY A 45 -0.56 25.56 24.62
C GLY A 45 -0.86 25.47 23.13
N ALA A 46 -0.37 24.46 22.40
CA ALA A 46 -0.77 24.25 21.02
C ALA A 46 -2.28 23.99 20.92
N ARG A 47 -2.92 24.61 19.94
CA ARG A 47 -4.36 24.43 19.65
C ARG A 47 -4.63 23.99 18.22
N LYS A 48 -3.60 23.90 17.38
CA LYS A 48 -3.70 23.46 15.99
C LYS A 48 -2.60 22.43 15.66
N LEU A 49 -2.97 21.21 15.30
CA LEU A 49 -2.05 20.14 14.93
C LEU A 49 -2.35 19.63 13.50
N LEU A 50 -1.31 19.47 12.70
CA LEU A 50 -1.35 18.79 11.41
C LEU A 50 -0.65 17.44 11.56
N LEU A 51 -1.40 16.35 11.41
CA LEU A 51 -0.89 14.99 11.51
C LEU A 51 -0.68 14.44 10.10
N LEU A 52 0.58 14.15 9.74
CA LEU A 52 0.89 13.58 8.45
C LEU A 52 1.17 12.08 8.55
N GLY A 53 0.28 11.32 7.93
CA GLY A 53 0.45 9.92 7.58
C GLY A 53 0.52 9.77 6.07
N ARG A 54 1.02 8.63 5.60
CA ARG A 54 0.94 8.24 4.18
C ARG A 54 0.15 6.95 4.19
N SER A 55 -1.02 6.89 3.55
CA SER A 55 -1.93 5.75 3.67
C SER A 55 -2.33 5.23 2.28
N PRO A 56 -2.28 3.92 2.04
CA PRO A 56 -2.99 3.34 0.91
C PRO A 56 -4.48 3.24 1.28
N LEU A 57 -5.22 4.34 1.07
CA LEU A 57 -6.68 4.39 1.30
C LEU A 57 -7.47 3.37 0.50
N LEU A 58 -6.92 2.93 -0.64
CA LEU A 58 -7.54 1.98 -1.56
C LEU A 58 -7.06 0.52 -1.31
N GLY A 59 -6.44 0.27 -0.15
CA GLY A 59 -6.09 -1.07 0.29
C GLY A 59 -4.92 -1.67 -0.49
N SER A 60 -3.69 -1.45 -0.02
CA SER A 60 -2.58 -2.34 -0.40
C SER A 60 -2.47 -3.45 0.63
N LYS A 61 -2.58 -4.72 0.20
CA LYS A 61 -2.34 -5.92 1.03
C LYS A 61 -0.95 -5.91 1.71
N GLU A 62 -0.06 -5.06 1.24
CA GLU A 62 1.38 -5.09 1.50
C GLU A 62 1.83 -4.46 2.84
N SER A 63 0.96 -3.85 3.66
CA SER A 63 1.36 -3.49 5.04
C SER A 63 0.19 -3.20 5.99
N ALA A 64 -0.36 -4.25 6.63
CA ALA A 64 -1.38 -4.10 7.66
C ALA A 64 -0.93 -3.21 8.83
N ALA A 65 0.34 -3.30 9.23
CA ALA A 65 0.92 -2.44 10.27
C ALA A 65 0.91 -0.96 9.86
N TYR A 66 1.20 -0.66 8.60
CA TYR A 66 1.16 0.70 8.07
C TYR A 66 -0.27 1.24 7.99
N THR A 67 -1.22 0.43 7.52
CA THR A 67 -2.65 0.81 7.49
C THR A 67 -3.17 1.08 8.90
N ALA A 68 -2.88 0.19 9.86
CA ALA A 68 -3.29 0.36 11.25
C ALA A 68 -2.69 1.63 11.87
N ALA A 69 -1.43 1.94 11.56
CA ALA A 69 -0.80 3.15 12.03
C ALA A 69 -1.50 4.39 11.44
N ASN A 70 -1.73 4.48 10.13
CA ASN A 70 -2.43 5.64 9.58
C ASN A 70 -3.87 5.80 10.10
N ALA A 71 -4.60 4.69 10.29
CA ALA A 71 -5.93 4.71 10.91
C ALA A 71 -5.90 5.27 12.35
N PHE A 72 -4.81 5.06 13.09
CA PHE A 72 -4.61 5.70 14.39
C PHE A 72 -4.48 7.23 14.28
N LEU A 73 -3.76 7.77 13.29
CA LEU A 73 -3.69 9.23 13.08
C LEU A 73 -5.06 9.82 12.80
N ASP A 74 -5.87 9.11 12.01
CA ASP A 74 -7.24 9.51 11.69
C ASP A 74 -8.10 9.58 12.96
N GLY A 75 -8.04 8.54 13.81
CA GLY A 75 -8.71 8.52 15.10
C GLY A 75 -8.21 9.59 16.07
N LEU A 76 -6.89 9.83 16.10
CA LEU A 76 -6.27 10.84 16.95
C LEU A 76 -6.71 12.25 16.56
N ALA A 77 -6.77 12.57 15.27
CA ALA A 77 -7.28 13.86 14.81
C ALA A 77 -8.73 14.08 15.24
N GLY A 78 -9.57 13.05 15.14
CA GLY A 78 -10.95 13.08 15.66
C GLY A 78 -11.02 13.31 17.17
N ALA A 79 -10.22 12.59 17.95
CA ALA A 79 -10.18 12.70 19.40
C ALA A 79 -9.69 14.08 19.87
N LEU A 80 -8.64 14.63 19.25
CA LEU A 80 -8.12 15.96 19.56
C LEU A 80 -9.18 17.05 19.32
N ARG A 81 -9.97 16.93 18.26
CA ARG A 81 -11.08 17.86 17.98
C ARG A 81 -12.17 17.83 19.04
N GLN A 82 -12.49 16.66 19.59
CA GLN A 82 -13.45 16.55 20.70
C GLN A 82 -12.96 17.29 21.96
N THR A 83 -11.65 17.49 22.09
CA THR A 83 -11.04 18.27 23.19
C THR A 83 -10.79 19.75 22.84
N GLY A 84 -11.34 20.26 21.74
CA GLY A 84 -11.20 21.65 21.32
C GLY A 84 -9.88 21.98 20.62
N ILE A 85 -9.10 20.97 20.21
CA ILE A 85 -7.85 21.14 19.46
C ILE A 85 -8.17 20.96 17.98
N SER A 86 -7.91 21.98 17.17
CA SER A 86 -8.04 21.86 15.72
C SER A 86 -6.99 20.87 15.21
N ALA A 87 -7.42 19.72 14.73
CA ALA A 87 -6.54 18.68 14.21
C ALA A 87 -7.04 18.16 12.87
N VAL A 88 -6.13 17.90 11.93
CA VAL A 88 -6.45 17.25 10.66
C VAL A 88 -5.43 16.16 10.36
N SER A 89 -5.94 14.98 10.01
CA SER A 89 -5.17 13.87 9.43
C SER A 89 -5.33 13.90 7.91
N ILE A 90 -4.20 13.91 7.20
CA ILE A 90 -4.20 13.90 5.73
C ILE A 90 -3.66 12.57 5.24
N ASN A 91 -4.50 11.87 4.47
CA ASN A 91 -4.18 10.61 3.82
C ASN A 91 -3.81 10.86 2.35
N TRP A 92 -2.51 10.83 2.06
CA TRP A 92 -1.97 11.08 0.73
C TRP A 92 -1.95 9.85 -0.16
N GLY A 93 -2.28 10.03 -1.44
CA GLY A 93 -1.95 9.13 -2.54
C GLY A 93 -0.47 9.19 -2.92
N SER A 94 -0.10 8.53 -4.02
CA SER A 94 1.26 8.57 -4.57
C SER A 94 1.63 9.98 -5.07
N TRP A 95 2.92 10.30 -5.02
CA TRP A 95 3.50 11.54 -5.55
C TRP A 95 4.46 11.20 -6.69
N ASP A 96 4.53 12.06 -7.69
CA ASP A 96 5.43 11.92 -8.83
C ASP A 96 6.87 12.26 -8.43
N LYS A 97 7.84 11.46 -8.91
CA LYS A 97 9.30 11.65 -8.77
C LYS A 97 9.85 11.92 -7.35
N THR A 98 9.04 11.72 -6.32
CA THR A 98 9.40 12.00 -4.92
C THR A 98 8.80 10.94 -3.99
N GLY A 99 9.65 10.29 -3.18
CA GLY A 99 9.22 9.37 -2.11
C GLY A 99 9.14 7.88 -2.49
N MET A 100 8.45 7.08 -1.67
CA MET A 100 8.42 5.60 -1.74
C MET A 100 7.76 5.01 -3.01
N ALA A 101 7.21 5.84 -3.90
CA ALA A 101 6.61 5.41 -5.17
C ALA A 101 7.67 5.08 -6.25
N GLU A 102 8.96 5.33 -5.98
CA GLU A 102 10.09 5.00 -6.86
C GLU A 102 10.38 3.49 -7.03
N ARG A 103 9.63 2.60 -6.38
CA ARG A 103 9.61 1.21 -6.85
C ARG A 103 8.80 1.19 -8.15
N GLU A 104 9.49 1.40 -9.27
CA GLU A 104 9.00 1.48 -10.66
C GLU A 104 7.78 0.57 -10.91
N SER A 105 7.83 -0.68 -10.45
CA SER A 105 6.75 -1.67 -10.64
C SER A 105 5.43 -1.39 -9.91
N ARG A 106 5.43 -0.66 -8.78
CA ARG A 106 4.21 -0.37 -8.00
C ARG A 106 3.45 0.85 -8.53
N GLY A 107 4.17 1.88 -9.00
CA GLY A 107 3.56 3.07 -9.58
C GLY A 107 2.83 2.77 -10.88
N GLU A 108 3.44 1.95 -11.75
CA GLU A 108 2.85 1.50 -13.01
C GLU A 108 1.58 0.66 -12.78
N ARG A 109 1.62 -0.28 -11.84
CA ARG A 109 0.47 -1.13 -11.49
C ARG A 109 -0.72 -0.31 -10.97
N LEU A 110 -0.49 0.67 -10.11
CA LEU A 110 -1.54 1.54 -9.59
C LEU A 110 -2.12 2.44 -10.69
N SER A 111 -1.27 2.97 -11.57
CA SER A 111 -1.69 3.80 -12.71
C SER A 111 -2.53 3.00 -13.73
N ALA A 112 -2.19 1.72 -13.93
CA ALA A 112 -2.98 0.80 -14.74
C ALA A 112 -4.38 0.57 -14.14
N GLN A 113 -4.54 0.70 -12.83
CA GLN A 113 -5.82 0.62 -12.11
C GLN A 113 -6.52 1.98 -11.92
N GLY A 114 -6.02 3.05 -12.55
CA GLY A 114 -6.64 4.37 -12.46
C GLY A 114 -6.26 5.19 -11.23
N VAL A 115 -5.23 4.80 -10.48
CA VAL A 115 -4.67 5.57 -9.35
C VAL A 115 -3.32 6.16 -9.76
N PHE A 116 -3.25 7.47 -9.92
CA PHE A 116 -2.10 8.16 -10.50
C PHE A 116 -1.25 8.87 -9.45
N PRO A 117 0.07 8.98 -9.67
CA PRO A 117 0.91 9.86 -8.87
C PRO A 117 0.51 11.33 -9.06
N MET A 118 0.42 12.06 -7.94
CA MET A 118 0.16 13.50 -7.93
C MET A 118 1.45 14.28 -8.16
N LYS A 119 1.38 15.32 -8.99
CA LYS A 119 2.46 16.31 -9.07
C LYS A 119 2.54 17.10 -7.76
N PRO A 120 3.75 17.42 -7.26
CA PRO A 120 3.90 18.19 -6.03
C PRO A 120 3.10 19.50 -6.00
N GLU A 121 3.03 20.21 -7.11
CA GLU A 121 2.34 21.50 -7.23
C GLU A 121 0.83 21.32 -7.01
N SER A 122 0.22 20.36 -7.70
CA SER A 122 -1.21 20.04 -7.55
C SER A 122 -1.54 19.50 -6.15
N ALA A 123 -0.62 18.78 -5.53
CA ALA A 123 -0.80 18.27 -4.16
C ALA A 123 -0.79 19.41 -3.12
N LEU A 124 0.04 20.44 -3.32
CA LEU A 124 0.07 21.63 -2.46
C LEU A 124 -1.17 22.52 -2.64
N GLU A 125 -1.65 22.69 -3.87
CA GLU A 125 -2.93 23.39 -4.12
C GLU A 125 -4.11 22.68 -3.44
N ALA A 126 -4.16 21.35 -3.55
CA ALA A 126 -5.17 20.55 -2.88
C ALA A 126 -5.06 20.63 -1.35
N LEU A 127 -3.84 20.75 -0.81
CA LEU A 127 -3.61 20.94 0.62
C LEU A 127 -4.20 22.26 1.12
N GLU A 128 -3.97 23.35 0.41
CA GLU A 128 -4.49 24.67 0.77
C GLU A 128 -6.02 24.66 0.80
N PHE A 129 -6.64 24.09 -0.23
CA PHE A 129 -8.10 23.91 -0.27
C PHE A 129 -8.58 23.05 0.90
N ALA A 130 -7.94 21.90 1.15
CA ALA A 130 -8.34 20.97 2.20
C ALA A 130 -8.26 21.58 3.61
N LEU A 131 -7.24 22.38 3.90
CA LEU A 131 -7.11 23.05 5.19
C LEU A 131 -8.26 24.04 5.46
N SER A 132 -8.94 24.55 4.42
CA SER A 132 -10.12 25.41 4.56
C SER A 132 -11.43 24.66 4.88
N GLN A 133 -11.48 23.34 4.71
CA GLN A 133 -12.72 22.56 4.81
C GLN A 133 -13.12 22.16 6.23
N GLU A 134 -12.29 22.49 7.23
CA GLU A 134 -12.50 22.17 8.65
C GLU A 134 -12.88 20.70 8.91
N ARG A 135 -12.32 19.75 8.15
CA ARG A 135 -12.55 18.31 8.37
C ARG A 135 -11.44 17.68 9.24
N PRO A 136 -11.76 16.74 10.16
CA PRO A 136 -10.76 16.03 10.96
C PRO A 136 -9.88 15.07 10.14
N GLN A 137 -10.39 14.61 8.99
CA GLN A 137 -9.72 13.66 8.13
C GLN A 137 -9.98 14.03 6.67
N ILE A 138 -8.92 14.07 5.87
CA ILE A 138 -9.01 14.36 4.43
C ILE A 138 -8.15 13.36 3.66
N ALA A 139 -8.70 12.87 2.56
CA ALA A 139 -7.99 12.04 1.59
C ALA A 139 -7.61 12.89 0.38
N MET A 140 -6.35 12.84 -0.06
CA MET A 140 -5.87 13.53 -1.26
C MET A 140 -5.27 12.51 -2.21
N MET A 141 -5.93 12.28 -3.34
CA MET A 141 -5.55 11.26 -4.32
C MET A 141 -5.94 11.68 -5.72
N SER A 142 -5.14 11.28 -6.71
CA SER A 142 -5.50 11.40 -8.13
C SER A 142 -6.06 10.05 -8.60
N VAL A 143 -7.36 10.01 -8.87
CA VAL A 143 -8.07 8.79 -9.26
C VAL A 143 -8.98 9.04 -10.44
N ASP A 144 -8.86 8.20 -11.47
CA ASP A 144 -9.89 8.01 -12.49
C ASP A 144 -10.87 6.95 -11.98
N TRP A 145 -12.00 7.42 -11.44
CA TRP A 145 -12.98 6.55 -10.79
C TRP A 145 -13.58 5.51 -11.76
N PRO A 146 -14.06 5.85 -12.97
CA PRO A 146 -14.48 4.86 -13.95
C PRO A 146 -13.46 3.73 -14.14
N LYS A 147 -12.21 4.08 -14.45
CA LYS A 147 -11.13 3.10 -14.66
C LYS A 147 -10.84 2.28 -13.40
N TYR A 148 -10.91 2.91 -12.22
CA TYR A 148 -10.71 2.24 -10.94
C TYR A 148 -11.78 1.18 -10.66
N PHE A 149 -13.05 1.47 -10.92
CA PHE A 149 -14.14 0.50 -10.72
C PHE A 149 -14.14 -0.63 -11.75
N GLU A 150 -13.69 -0.38 -12.99
CA GLU A 150 -13.44 -1.43 -13.98
C GLU A 150 -12.34 -2.39 -13.52
N ALA A 151 -11.22 -1.84 -13.05
CA ALA A 151 -10.09 -2.64 -12.56
C ALA A 151 -10.38 -3.34 -11.21
N ASN A 152 -11.31 -2.82 -10.41
CA ASN A 152 -11.63 -3.31 -9.06
C ASN A 152 -13.13 -3.58 -8.92
N VAL A 153 -13.64 -4.63 -9.57
CA VAL A 153 -15.07 -4.98 -9.60
C VAL A 153 -15.70 -5.08 -8.20
N ARG A 154 -14.94 -5.52 -7.19
CA ARG A 154 -15.41 -5.58 -5.79
C ARG A 154 -15.53 -4.22 -5.10
N ALA A 155 -14.87 -3.17 -5.60
CA ALA A 155 -14.96 -1.81 -5.06
C ALA A 155 -16.40 -1.28 -5.11
N SER A 156 -17.16 -1.66 -6.14
CA SER A 156 -18.58 -1.31 -6.30
C SER A 156 -19.48 -1.85 -5.18
N ALA A 157 -19.03 -2.88 -4.45
CA ALA A 157 -19.77 -3.45 -3.32
C ALA A 157 -19.43 -2.77 -1.98
N THR A 158 -18.49 -1.83 -1.95
CA THR A 158 -18.06 -1.16 -0.72
C THR A 158 -18.89 0.10 -0.45
N PRO A 159 -19.61 0.21 0.69
CA PRO A 159 -20.39 1.40 1.01
C PRO A 159 -19.53 2.68 1.06
N PHE A 160 -18.26 2.54 1.44
CA PHE A 160 -17.29 3.63 1.51
C PHE A 160 -17.10 4.35 0.16
N LEU A 161 -17.19 3.64 -0.97
CA LEU A 161 -16.96 4.21 -2.30
C LEU A 161 -18.26 4.57 -3.06
N ALA A 162 -19.43 4.43 -2.42
CA ALA A 162 -20.71 4.63 -3.08
C ALA A 162 -20.88 6.04 -3.70
N HIS A 163 -20.28 7.07 -3.08
CA HIS A 163 -20.38 8.46 -3.55
C HIS A 163 -19.52 8.78 -4.77
N VAL A 164 -18.51 7.96 -5.05
CA VAL A 164 -17.60 8.13 -6.20
C VAL A 164 -17.82 7.08 -7.27
N ALA A 165 -18.74 6.14 -7.04
CA ALA A 165 -19.13 5.13 -8.02
C ALA A 165 -19.76 5.77 -9.26
N PRO A 166 -19.39 5.34 -10.48
CA PRO A 166 -20.01 5.82 -11.70
C PRO A 166 -21.52 5.55 -11.63
N ARG A 167 -22.32 6.60 -11.83
CA ARG A 167 -23.78 6.46 -11.88
C ARG A 167 -24.12 5.59 -13.07
N LYS A 168 -24.71 4.40 -12.83
CA LYS A 168 -25.28 3.58 -13.90
C LYS A 168 -26.31 4.42 -14.64
N SER A 169 -26.00 4.84 -15.86
CA SER A 169 -26.99 5.40 -16.77
C SER A 169 -28.07 4.33 -16.99
N LYS A 170 -29.30 4.63 -16.60
CA LYS A 170 -30.46 3.85 -17.05
C LYS A 170 -30.58 4.05 -18.56
N GLN A 171 -29.89 3.24 -19.34
CA GLN A 171 -30.26 3.02 -20.74
C GLN A 171 -30.62 1.55 -20.91
N SER A 172 -31.88 1.39 -21.31
CA SER A 172 -32.53 0.16 -21.72
C SER A 172 -31.69 -0.58 -22.74
N GLY A 173 -31.58 -1.90 -22.56
CA GLY A 173 -30.86 -2.81 -23.42
C GLY A 173 -30.99 -4.21 -22.86
N SER A 174 -32.20 -4.75 -22.92
CA SER A 174 -32.44 -6.17 -22.76
C SER A 174 -31.56 -6.94 -23.75
N VAL A 175 -30.58 -7.68 -23.26
CA VAL A 175 -29.99 -8.79 -24.01
C VAL A 175 -30.29 -10.05 -23.23
N SER A 176 -31.06 -10.88 -23.91
CA SER A 176 -31.65 -12.12 -23.47
C SER A 176 -30.59 -13.15 -23.08
N SER A 177 -30.95 -13.89 -22.05
CA SER A 177 -30.37 -15.14 -21.59
C SER A 177 -30.55 -16.27 -22.61
N GLU A 178 -29.86 -16.20 -23.75
CA GLU A 178 -30.01 -17.23 -24.81
C GLU A 178 -28.75 -17.41 -25.70
N GLU A 179 -27.55 -17.54 -25.12
CA GLU A 179 -26.34 -17.93 -25.86
C GLU A 179 -25.45 -18.93 -25.08
N LEU A 180 -26.07 -19.77 -24.25
CA LEU A 180 -25.46 -20.93 -23.60
C LEU A 180 -26.03 -22.22 -24.20
N ARG A 181 -25.72 -22.48 -25.47
CA ARG A 181 -25.86 -23.79 -26.12
C ARG A 181 -25.37 -23.70 -27.56
N ASN A 182 -24.10 -24.06 -27.79
CA ASN A 182 -23.62 -24.89 -28.91
C ASN A 182 -22.10 -24.75 -29.04
N GLY A 183 -21.40 -25.89 -29.06
CA GLY A 183 -19.97 -25.93 -29.34
C GLY A 183 -19.19 -27.08 -28.71
N SER A 184 -19.74 -28.29 -28.68
CA SER A 184 -18.93 -29.50 -28.54
C SER A 184 -18.17 -29.74 -29.84
N GLY A 185 -16.84 -29.68 -29.79
CA GLY A 185 -15.93 -30.01 -30.88
C GLY A 185 -14.61 -30.51 -30.30
N GLU A 186 -14.31 -31.78 -30.58
CA GLU A 186 -13.15 -32.54 -30.14
C GLU A 186 -11.80 -31.87 -30.47
N SER A 187 -10.81 -32.07 -29.59
CA SER A 187 -9.39 -32.11 -29.99
C SER A 187 -8.54 -32.91 -28.99
N ALA A 188 -7.77 -33.82 -29.58
CA ALA A 188 -6.92 -34.88 -29.03
C ALA A 188 -5.86 -34.46 -27.97
N PRO A 189 -5.28 -35.41 -27.21
CA PRO A 189 -4.38 -35.12 -26.10
C PRO A 189 -2.98 -34.74 -26.62
N ARG A 190 -2.50 -33.53 -26.29
CA ARG A 190 -1.11 -33.12 -26.56
C ARG A 190 -0.32 -33.01 -25.26
N LYS A 191 0.68 -33.90 -25.14
CA LYS A 191 1.77 -33.86 -24.14
C LYS A 191 2.39 -32.46 -24.04
N ARG A 192 2.19 -31.78 -22.90
CA ARG A 192 2.94 -30.59 -22.46
C ARG A 192 3.66 -30.98 -21.18
N GLY A 193 4.95 -31.30 -21.25
CA GLY A 193 5.70 -31.77 -20.08
C GLY A 193 7.17 -31.35 -20.07
N GLY A 194 7.51 -30.17 -20.61
CA GLY A 194 8.90 -29.68 -20.59
C GLY A 194 9.02 -28.17 -20.64
N ARG A 195 8.38 -27.50 -21.61
CA ARG A 195 8.48 -26.03 -21.78
C ARG A 195 7.76 -25.19 -20.71
N GLY A 196 6.85 -25.78 -19.95
CA GLY A 196 6.12 -25.07 -18.89
C GLY A 196 6.92 -24.95 -17.61
N GLU A 197 7.61 -26.02 -17.23
CA GLU A 197 8.33 -26.11 -15.95
C GLU A 197 9.55 -25.19 -15.92
N GLU A 198 10.34 -25.15 -17.00
CA GLU A 198 11.49 -24.23 -17.11
C GLU A 198 11.09 -22.75 -17.04
N ALA A 199 9.96 -22.38 -17.66
CA ALA A 199 9.44 -21.02 -17.64
C ALA A 199 8.92 -20.63 -16.25
N VAL A 200 8.27 -21.56 -15.55
CA VAL A 200 7.80 -21.39 -14.17
C VAL A 200 8.98 -21.28 -13.22
N GLU A 201 9.98 -22.14 -13.35
CA GLU A 201 11.19 -22.13 -12.52
C GLU A 201 11.96 -20.81 -12.69
N ALA A 202 12.12 -20.33 -13.93
CA ALA A 202 12.74 -19.04 -14.21
C ALA A 202 11.98 -17.88 -13.54
N LYS A 203 10.63 -17.89 -13.59
CA LYS A 203 9.82 -16.85 -12.96
C LYS A 203 9.87 -16.92 -11.43
N LEU A 204 9.86 -18.12 -10.84
CA LEU A 204 10.04 -18.30 -9.39
C LEU A 204 11.43 -17.85 -8.95
N LYS A 205 12.47 -18.13 -9.73
CA LYS A 205 13.83 -17.65 -9.47
C LYS A 205 13.89 -16.12 -9.43
N GLN A 206 13.21 -15.46 -10.36
CA GLN A 206 13.07 -14.00 -10.37
C GLN A 206 12.37 -13.49 -9.09
N ILE A 207 11.20 -14.03 -8.76
CA ILE A 207 10.42 -13.63 -7.57
C ILE A 207 11.26 -13.79 -6.29
N VAL A 208 11.92 -14.93 -6.12
CA VAL A 208 12.75 -15.20 -4.93
C VAL A 208 13.97 -14.28 -4.88
N SER A 209 14.59 -13.97 -6.02
CA SER A 209 15.75 -13.07 -6.11
C SER A 209 15.42 -11.63 -5.72
N GLU A 210 14.24 -11.13 -6.13
CA GLU A 210 13.75 -9.80 -5.81
C GLU A 210 13.47 -9.66 -4.31
N VAL A 211 12.89 -10.71 -3.69
CA VAL A 211 12.59 -10.74 -2.26
C VAL A 211 13.86 -10.83 -1.41
N LEU A 212 14.81 -11.70 -1.79
CA LEU A 212 16.09 -11.86 -1.09
C LEU A 212 17.12 -10.76 -1.43
N LYS A 213 16.81 -9.86 -2.36
CA LYS A 213 17.71 -8.81 -2.88
C LYS A 213 19.05 -9.36 -3.34
N THR A 214 19.01 -10.49 -4.03
CA THR A 214 20.19 -11.16 -4.56
C THR A 214 20.07 -11.31 -6.07
N SER A 215 21.18 -11.60 -6.75
CA SER A 215 21.13 -11.91 -8.18
C SER A 215 20.45 -13.27 -8.40
N PRO A 216 19.56 -13.41 -9.43
CA PRO A 216 19.01 -14.69 -9.83
C PRO A 216 20.08 -15.76 -10.07
N ASP A 217 21.27 -15.39 -10.55
CA ASP A 217 22.35 -16.33 -10.86
C ASP A 217 23.03 -16.92 -9.62
N ARG A 218 22.83 -16.29 -8.46
CA ARG A 218 23.38 -16.74 -7.17
C ARG A 218 22.41 -17.63 -6.38
N LEU A 219 21.20 -17.84 -6.89
CA LEU A 219 20.20 -18.70 -6.26
C LEU A 219 20.39 -20.15 -6.69
N ASP A 220 20.55 -21.01 -5.70
CA ASP A 220 20.52 -22.46 -5.86
C ASP A 220 19.05 -22.94 -5.82
N THR A 221 18.54 -23.40 -6.96
CA THR A 221 17.13 -23.79 -7.09
C THR A 221 16.79 -25.08 -6.35
N GLY A 222 17.81 -25.90 -6.02
CA GLY A 222 17.68 -27.13 -5.23
C GLY A 222 17.85 -26.93 -3.72
N ARG A 223 18.15 -25.70 -3.27
CA ARG A 223 18.29 -25.38 -1.84
C ARG A 223 16.97 -24.91 -1.26
N ARG A 224 16.68 -25.34 -0.03
CA ARG A 224 15.48 -24.90 0.71
C ARG A 224 15.50 -23.39 0.90
N LEU A 225 14.35 -22.77 0.67
CA LEU A 225 14.16 -21.31 0.79
C LEU A 225 14.55 -20.80 2.20
N SER A 226 14.14 -21.49 3.26
CA SER A 226 14.56 -21.18 4.65
C SER A 226 16.08 -21.20 4.88
N ALA A 227 16.80 -22.12 4.23
CA ALA A 227 18.25 -22.22 4.33
C ALA A 227 19.00 -21.14 3.54
N MET A 228 18.29 -20.31 2.76
CA MET A 228 18.81 -19.15 2.03
C MET A 228 18.53 -17.81 2.74
N GLY A 229 18.10 -17.85 4.00
CA GLY A 229 17.87 -16.65 4.82
C GLY A 229 16.46 -16.06 4.70
N LEU A 230 15.51 -16.84 4.17
CA LEU A 230 14.12 -16.46 4.03
C LEU A 230 13.41 -16.48 5.39
N ASP A 231 12.87 -15.33 5.80
CA ASP A 231 12.08 -15.19 7.02
C ASP A 231 10.56 -15.30 6.76
N SER A 232 9.77 -15.29 7.83
CA SER A 232 8.30 -15.42 7.75
C SER A 232 7.62 -14.26 7.01
N ILE A 233 8.23 -13.07 6.94
CA ILE A 233 7.69 -11.92 6.20
C ILE A 233 7.95 -12.09 4.71
N MET A 234 9.16 -12.52 4.35
CA MET A 234 9.56 -12.84 2.98
C MET A 234 8.74 -14.00 2.41
N ALA A 235 8.44 -15.02 3.22
CA ALA A 235 7.59 -16.14 2.84
C ALA A 235 6.16 -15.69 2.48
N VAL A 236 5.61 -14.70 3.19
CA VAL A 236 4.31 -14.10 2.88
C VAL A 236 4.36 -13.28 1.59
N GLN A 237 5.45 -12.58 1.32
CA GLN A 237 5.67 -11.83 0.07
C GLN A 237 5.75 -12.78 -1.13
N ILE A 238 6.51 -13.87 -1.02
CA ILE A 238 6.61 -14.88 -2.09
C ILE A 238 5.26 -15.54 -2.33
N ARG A 239 4.51 -15.88 -1.29
CA ARG A 239 3.15 -16.40 -1.43
C ARG A 239 2.27 -15.46 -2.25
N HIS A 240 2.29 -14.16 -1.93
CA HIS A 240 1.52 -13.16 -2.65
C HIS A 240 1.90 -13.10 -4.14
N GLU A 241 3.19 -13.06 -4.45
CA GLU A 241 3.64 -13.04 -5.84
C GLU A 241 3.30 -14.33 -6.60
N MET A 242 3.34 -15.49 -5.94
CA MET A 242 2.92 -16.76 -6.52
C MET A 242 1.40 -16.82 -6.79
N GLU A 243 0.58 -16.32 -5.87
CA GLU A 243 -0.88 -16.20 -6.07
C GLU A 243 -1.20 -15.30 -7.27
N LEU A 244 -0.47 -14.20 -7.44
CA LEU A 244 -0.67 -13.27 -8.56
C LEU A 244 -0.27 -13.85 -9.92
N HIS A 245 0.88 -14.54 -9.99
CA HIS A 245 1.45 -14.99 -11.26
C HIS A 245 0.97 -16.37 -11.70
N PHE A 246 0.61 -17.24 -10.76
CA PHE A 246 0.27 -18.63 -11.04
C PHE A 246 -1.16 -18.98 -10.62
N SER A 247 -1.89 -18.08 -9.95
CA SER A 247 -3.26 -18.34 -9.45
C SER A 247 -3.37 -19.55 -8.52
N ILE A 248 -2.26 -19.89 -7.83
CA ILE A 248 -2.21 -21.02 -6.90
C ILE A 248 -2.16 -20.55 -5.45
N SER A 249 -2.77 -21.33 -4.55
CA SER A 249 -2.71 -21.09 -3.11
C SER A 249 -1.79 -22.11 -2.45
N ILE A 250 -0.63 -21.65 -1.98
CA ILE A 250 0.34 -22.44 -1.23
C ILE A 250 0.52 -21.83 0.16
N SER A 251 0.63 -22.65 1.21
CA SER A 251 0.83 -22.15 2.56
C SER A 251 2.23 -21.54 2.75
N VAL A 252 2.35 -20.56 3.66
CA VAL A 252 3.65 -19.90 3.98
C VAL A 252 4.67 -20.91 4.50
N GLN A 253 4.20 -21.89 5.28
CA GLN A 253 5.03 -22.95 5.82
C GLN A 253 5.57 -23.87 4.72
N GLU A 254 4.73 -24.22 3.75
CA GLU A 254 5.10 -25.03 2.59
C GLU A 254 6.12 -24.30 1.70
N ILE A 255 5.94 -22.99 1.47
CA ILE A 255 6.92 -22.17 0.74
C ILE A 255 8.27 -22.18 1.47
N ALA A 256 8.30 -21.90 2.77
CA ALA A 256 9.56 -21.84 3.53
C ALA A 256 10.33 -23.16 3.57
N GLN A 257 9.62 -24.29 3.47
CA GLN A 257 10.20 -25.64 3.50
C GLN A 257 10.55 -26.21 2.13
N SER A 258 10.07 -25.59 1.05
CA SER A 258 10.30 -26.04 -0.33
C SER A 258 11.55 -25.44 -0.95
N THR A 259 11.98 -26.04 -2.05
CA THR A 259 12.97 -25.52 -3.01
C THR A 259 12.27 -24.81 -4.17
N ILE A 260 13.02 -24.03 -4.97
CA ILE A 260 12.45 -23.36 -6.15
C ILE A 260 11.98 -24.40 -7.17
N SER A 261 12.74 -25.48 -7.37
CA SER A 261 12.38 -26.54 -8.32
C SER A 261 11.15 -27.34 -7.86
N GLU A 262 10.99 -27.61 -6.56
CA GLU A 262 9.77 -28.26 -6.03
C GLU A 262 8.52 -27.41 -6.20
N LEU A 263 8.63 -26.09 -5.98
CA LEU A 263 7.53 -25.16 -6.22
C LEU A 263 7.21 -25.06 -7.72
N ALA A 264 8.21 -25.08 -8.60
CA ALA A 264 8.02 -25.06 -10.05
C ALA A 264 7.29 -26.31 -10.56
N GLN A 265 7.66 -27.48 -10.06
CA GLN A 265 6.96 -28.74 -10.35
C GLN A 265 5.52 -28.71 -9.87
N ARG A 266 5.27 -28.13 -8.68
CA ARG A 266 3.92 -28.08 -8.11
C ARG A 266 3.00 -27.16 -8.91
N VAL A 267 3.51 -25.99 -9.31
CA VAL A 267 2.79 -25.06 -10.20
C VAL A 267 2.52 -25.70 -11.56
N SER A 268 3.48 -26.45 -12.11
CA SER A 268 3.37 -27.05 -13.45
C SER A 268 2.44 -28.26 -13.55
N LYS A 269 2.05 -28.83 -12.40
CA LYS A 269 1.14 -30.00 -12.29
C LYS A 269 -0.32 -29.64 -12.05
N GLN A 270 -0.64 -28.37 -11.80
CA GLN A 270 -2.00 -27.84 -11.70
C GLN A 270 -2.47 -27.29 -13.05
#